data_AF-A0A2K2H8W0-F1
#
_entry.id   AF-A0A2K2H8W0-F1
#
_cell.length_a   1.000
_cell.length_b   1.000
_cell.length_c   1.000
_cell.angle_alpha   90.00
_cell.angle_beta   90.00
_cell.angle_gamma   90.00
#
_symmetry.space_group_name_H-M   'P 1'
#
loop_
_entity.id
_entity.type
_entity.pdbx_description
1 polymer ?
#
loop_
_entity_poly.entity_id
_entity_poly.type
_entity_poly.pdbx_seq_one_letter_code
_entity_poly.pdbx_strand_id
1 'polypeptide(L)'
;MNQPLSPTDARKLLRRILDGGIVTYAQPHALDRLKERSISILDCENVMRAGVVEEPELVEGCWRYRVRSRKIVVVVEFLSDDEVLILTAWRIK
;
A
#
# COMPACT_ATOMS: atom_id res chain seq x y z
N MET A 1 0.63 -13.47 -6.12
CA MET A 1 -0.61 -13.66 -6.93
C MET A 1 -0.27 -13.66 -8.41
N ASN A 2 -0.88 -14.52 -9.24
CA ASN A 2 -0.53 -14.65 -10.66
C ASN A 2 -1.25 -13.65 -11.59
N GLN A 3 -2.28 -12.97 -11.11
CA GLN A 3 -3.07 -12.00 -11.87
C GLN A 3 -3.29 -10.73 -11.03
N PRO A 4 -3.40 -9.54 -11.68
CA PRO A 4 -3.69 -8.31 -10.98
C PRO A 4 -5.12 -8.32 -10.45
N LEU A 5 -5.31 -7.81 -9.25
CA LEU A 5 -6.62 -7.48 -8.72
C LEU A 5 -7.13 -6.22 -9.41
N SER A 6 -8.44 -6.15 -9.67
CA SER A 6 -9.07 -4.88 -10.03
C SER A 6 -8.90 -3.87 -8.88
N PRO A 7 -8.91 -2.55 -9.13
CA PRO A 7 -8.86 -1.56 -8.05
C PRO A 7 -9.93 -1.77 -6.97
N THR A 8 -11.11 -2.25 -7.36
CA THR A 8 -12.21 -2.54 -6.43
C THR A 8 -11.89 -3.73 -5.53
N ASP A 9 -11.33 -4.80 -6.08
CA ASP A 9 -11.01 -6.01 -5.31
C ASP A 9 -9.76 -5.81 -4.45
N ALA A 10 -8.75 -5.09 -4.96
CA ALA A 10 -7.61 -4.64 -4.18
C ALA A 10 -8.04 -3.80 -2.97
N ARG A 11 -9.02 -2.90 -3.14
CA ARG A 11 -9.57 -2.11 -2.02
C ARG A 11 -10.26 -2.99 -0.98
N LYS A 12 -11.05 -3.98 -1.41
CA LYS A 12 -11.71 -4.93 -0.49
C LYS A 12 -10.68 -5.74 0.30
N LEU A 13 -9.63 -6.20 -0.39
CA LEU A 13 -8.56 -6.98 0.22
C LEU A 13 -7.77 -6.15 1.24
N LEU A 14 -7.37 -4.92 0.89
CA LEU A 14 -6.73 -3.99 1.82
C LEU A 14 -7.55 -3.81 3.09
N ARG A 15 -8.86 -3.59 2.98
CA ARG A 15 -9.72 -3.43 4.15
C ARG A 15 -9.69 -4.68 5.04
N ARG A 16 -9.78 -5.87 4.44
CA ARG A 16 -9.71 -7.14 5.15
C ARG A 16 -8.38 -7.32 5.89
N ILE A 17 -7.27 -6.99 5.24
CA ILE A 17 -5.93 -7.07 5.83
C ILE A 17 -5.76 -6.03 6.95
N LEU A 18 -6.30 -4.81 6.79
CA LEU A 18 -6.24 -3.79 7.84
C LEU A 18 -7.10 -4.10 9.07
N ASP A 19 -8.14 -4.92 8.92
CA ASP A 19 -9.04 -5.28 10.03
C ASP A 19 -8.52 -6.46 10.86
N GLY A 20 -7.60 -7.28 10.34
CA GLY A 20 -7.08 -8.43 11.09
C GLY A 20 -5.93 -9.22 10.46
N GLY A 21 -5.34 -8.72 9.38
CA GLY A 21 -4.16 -9.28 8.73
C GLY A 21 -2.86 -8.59 9.17
N ILE A 22 -1.83 -8.74 8.34
CA ILE A 22 -0.47 -8.27 8.61
C ILE A 22 -0.11 -7.16 7.61
N VAL A 23 0.41 -6.05 8.14
CA VAL A 23 0.99 -4.95 7.36
C VAL A 23 2.49 -4.95 7.59
N THR A 24 3.28 -5.23 6.55
CA THR A 24 4.74 -5.22 6.59
C THR A 24 5.32 -4.05 5.79
N TYR A 25 6.62 -3.80 5.96
CA TYR A 25 7.33 -2.68 5.34
C TYR A 25 8.59 -3.18 4.64
N ALA A 26 8.85 -2.67 3.43
CA ALA A 26 10.00 -3.08 2.64
C ALA A 26 11.33 -2.75 3.36
N GLN A 27 12.07 -3.79 3.70
CA GLN A 27 13.34 -3.67 4.40
C GLN A 27 14.49 -3.31 3.44
N PRO A 28 15.57 -2.67 3.93
CA PRO A 28 15.72 -2.12 5.28
C PRO A 28 15.20 -0.67 5.42
N HIS A 29 14.91 0.01 4.32
CA HIS A 29 14.81 1.47 4.32
C HIS A 29 13.39 2.06 4.25
N ALA A 30 12.31 1.26 4.15
CA ALA A 30 10.98 1.84 4.00
C ALA A 30 10.60 2.73 5.19
N LEU A 31 10.86 2.29 6.42
CA LEU A 31 10.55 3.06 7.62
C LEU A 31 11.35 4.37 7.71
N ASP A 32 12.64 4.33 7.37
CA ASP A 32 13.49 5.53 7.33
C ASP A 32 12.97 6.54 6.30
N ARG A 33 12.62 6.08 5.09
CA ARG A 33 12.05 6.95 4.04
C ARG A 33 10.71 7.57 4.46
N LEU A 34 9.86 6.82 5.16
CA LEU A 34 8.61 7.37 5.70
C LEU A 34 8.90 8.47 6.71
N LYS A 35 9.86 8.24 7.62
CA LYS A 35 10.29 9.22 8.63
C LYS A 35 10.87 10.49 8.00
N GLU A 36 11.75 10.37 7.01
CA GLU A 36 12.31 11.51 6.26
C GLU A 36 11.22 12.34 5.58
N ARG A 37 10.16 11.69 5.11
CA ARG A 37 9.00 12.33 4.49
C ARG A 37 7.95 12.78 5.50
N SER A 38 8.22 12.62 6.80
CA SER A 38 7.31 12.82 7.94
C SER A 38 5.94 12.15 7.76
N ILE A 39 5.91 10.96 7.16
CA ILE A 39 4.73 10.11 7.02
C ILE A 39 4.77 9.06 8.13
N SER A 40 3.70 8.98 8.93
CA SER A 40 3.59 7.96 9.98
C SER A 40 3.02 6.65 9.44
N ILE A 41 3.19 5.57 10.20
CA ILE A 41 2.52 4.29 9.96
C ILE A 41 1.00 4.48 9.91
N LEU A 42 0.45 5.24 10.86
CA LEU A 42 -0.98 5.54 10.93
C LEU A 42 -1.48 6.31 9.69
N ASP A 43 -0.66 7.21 9.13
CA ASP A 43 -0.99 7.88 7.87
C ASP A 43 -1.11 6.87 6.72
N CYS A 44 -0.15 5.95 6.61
CA CYS A 44 -0.20 4.89 5.59
C CYS A 44 -1.47 4.04 5.74
N GLU A 45 -1.79 3.59 6.95
CA GLU A 45 -3.00 2.80 7.20
C GLU A 45 -4.28 3.57 6.89
N ASN A 46 -4.36 4.84 7.27
CA ASN A 46 -5.52 5.68 6.96
C ASN A 46 -5.70 5.88 5.45
N VAL A 47 -4.61 6.06 4.72
CA VAL A 47 -4.64 6.14 3.25
C VAL A 47 -5.06 4.81 2.65
N MET A 48 -4.52 3.68 3.11
CA MET A 48 -4.94 2.35 2.64
C MET A 48 -6.41 2.05 2.96
N ARG A 49 -6.94 2.55 4.08
CA ARG A 49 -8.33 2.37 4.52
C ARG A 49 -9.34 3.18 3.70
N ALA A 50 -9.02 4.44 3.42
CA ALA A 50 -9.98 5.41 2.86
C ALA A 50 -9.62 5.93 1.46
N GLY A 51 -8.42 5.67 0.97
CA GLY A 51 -7.92 6.15 -0.31
C GLY A 51 -8.53 5.44 -1.50
N VAL A 52 -8.26 6.01 -2.68
CA VAL A 52 -8.63 5.45 -3.97
C VAL A 52 -7.49 4.55 -4.44
N VAL A 53 -7.79 3.29 -4.74
CA VAL A 53 -6.84 2.38 -5.37
C VAL A 53 -6.83 2.67 -6.87
N GLU A 54 -5.63 2.81 -7.43
CA GLU A 54 -5.41 3.00 -8.87
C GLU A 54 -5.18 1.66 -9.58
N GLU A 55 -5.19 1.70 -10.92
CA GLU A 55 -4.83 0.54 -11.73
C GLU A 55 -3.43 0.03 -11.35
N PRO A 56 -3.26 -1.29 -11.21
CA PRO A 56 -1.99 -1.87 -10.80
C PRO A 56 -0.96 -1.80 -11.92
N GLU A 57 0.31 -1.70 -11.52
CA GLU A 57 1.45 -1.73 -12.41
C GLU A 57 2.27 -2.99 -12.15
N LEU A 58 2.63 -3.72 -13.22
CA LEU A 58 3.57 -4.84 -13.11
C LEU A 58 4.99 -4.30 -13.06
N VAL A 59 5.68 -4.50 -11.95
CA VAL A 59 7.08 -4.07 -11.76
C VAL A 59 7.90 -5.23 -11.22
N GLU A 60 8.93 -5.62 -11.96
CA GLU A 60 9.86 -6.69 -11.57
C GLU A 60 9.16 -8.04 -11.26
N GLY A 61 8.05 -8.31 -11.96
CA GLY A 61 7.26 -9.54 -11.76
C GLY A 61 6.20 -9.46 -10.66
N CYS A 62 6.12 -8.33 -9.94
CA CYS A 62 5.15 -8.11 -8.88
C CYS A 62 4.12 -7.03 -9.24
N TRP A 63 2.88 -7.23 -8.82
CA TRP A 63 1.82 -6.24 -9.01
C TRP A 63 1.85 -5.20 -7.88
N ARG A 64 2.11 -3.95 -8.25
CA ARG A 64 2.14 -2.81 -7.33
C ARG A 64 0.86 -2.00 -7.46
N TYR A 65 0.27 -1.67 -6.32
CA TYR A 65 -0.96 -0.89 -6.24
C TYR A 65 -0.67 0.44 -5.59
N ARG A 66 -1.15 1.53 -6.20
CA ARG A 66 -1.08 2.86 -5.61
C ARG A 66 -2.41 3.16 -4.93
N VAL A 67 -2.34 3.54 -3.66
CA VAL A 67 -3.50 4.04 -2.91
C VAL A 67 -3.30 5.52 -2.68
N ARG A 68 -4.16 6.33 -3.31
CA ARG A 68 -4.06 7.78 -3.31
C ARG A 68 -5.13 8.39 -2.42
N SER A 69 -4.67 9.28 -1.54
CA SER A 69 -5.52 10.25 -0.84
C SER A 69 -5.28 11.65 -1.40
N ARG A 70 -5.90 12.67 -0.81
CA ARG A 70 -5.65 14.07 -1.18
C ARG A 70 -4.21 14.54 -0.92
N LYS A 71 -3.50 13.92 0.03
CA LYS A 71 -2.20 14.43 0.51
C LYS A 71 -1.07 13.41 0.42
N ILE A 72 -1.38 12.12 0.37
CA ILE A 72 -0.39 11.03 0.45
C ILE A 72 -0.75 9.95 -0.56
N VAL A 73 0.28 9.39 -1.21
CA VAL A 73 0.20 8.16 -2.00
C VAL A 73 1.00 7.09 -1.27
N VAL A 74 0.40 5.90 -1.12
CA VAL A 74 1.05 4.70 -0.58
C VAL A 74 1.14 3.66 -1.69
N VAL A 75 2.31 3.05 -1.87
CA VAL A 75 2.51 1.95 -2.82
C VAL A 75 2.61 0.65 -2.05
N VAL A 76 1.79 -0.32 -2.44
CA VAL A 76 1.69 -1.61 -1.77
C VAL A 76 1.80 -2.77 -2.75
N GLU A 77 2.16 -3.92 -2.20
CA GLU A 77 2.15 -5.22 -2.85
C GLU A 77 1.43 -6.22 -1.94
N PHE A 78 0.55 -7.05 -2.50
CA PHE A 78 -0.08 -8.14 -1.73
C PHE A 78 0.82 -9.37 -1.79
N LEU A 79 1.32 -9.78 -0.63
CA LEU A 79 2.13 -11.00 -0.50
C LEU A 79 1.23 -12.23 -0.41
N SER A 80 0.07 -12.08 0.22
CA SER A 80 -0.97 -13.10 0.38
C SER A 80 -2.35 -12.45 0.55
N ASP A 81 -3.37 -13.25 0.86
CA ASP A 81 -4.74 -12.81 1.13
C ASP A 81 -4.94 -12.18 2.53
N ASP A 82 -3.89 -12.22 3.35
CA ASP A 82 -3.83 -11.74 4.73
C ASP A 82 -2.61 -10.85 5.01
N GLU A 83 -1.68 -10.68 4.06
CA GLU A 83 -0.49 -9.84 4.22
C GLU A 83 -0.31 -8.84 3.08
N VAL A 84 -0.04 -7.59 3.44
CA VAL A 84 0.30 -6.51 2.52
C VAL A 84 1.64 -5.87 2.90
N LEU A 85 2.50 -5.68 1.89
CA LEU A 85 3.79 -5.02 2.01
C LEU A 85 3.68 -3.56 1.54
N ILE A 86 4.04 -2.62 2.40
CA ILE A 86 4.24 -1.21 2.02
C ILE A 86 5.64 -1.04 1.46
N LEU A 87 5.72 -0.71 0.16
CA LEU A 87 6.98 -0.49 -0.55
C LEU A 87 7.53 0.93 -0.28
N THR A 88 6.66 1.93 -0.36
CA THR A 88 7.01 3.35 -0.16
C THR A 88 5.74 4.20 -0.02
N ALA A 89 5.89 5.42 0.48
CA ALA A 89 4.87 6.46 0.41
C ALA A 89 5.50 7.83 0.20
N TRP A 90 4.71 8.78 -0.31
CA TRP A 90 5.11 10.18 -0.47
C TRP A 90 3.92 11.12 -0.35
N ARG A 91 4.22 12.39 -0.03
CA ARG A 91 3.23 13.47 -0.01
C ARG A 91 3.02 14.04 -1.42
N ILE A 92 1.78 14.37 -1.73
CA ILE A 92 1.40 15.12 -2.94
C ILE A 92 1.66 16.60 -2.64
N LYS A 93 2.29 17.31 -3.59
CA LYS A 93 2.51 18.76 -3.51
C LYS A 93 1.22 19.52 -3.72
#